data_AF-A0A9P2MJL4-F1
#
_entry.id   AF-A0A9P2MJL4-F1
#
_cell.length_a   1.000
_cell.length_b   1.000
_cell.length_c   1.000
_cell.angle_alpha   90.00
_cell.angle_beta   90.00
_cell.angle_gamma   90.00
#
_symmetry.space_group_name_H-M   'P 1'
#
loop_
_entity.id
_entity.type
_entity.pdbx_description
1 polymer ?
#
loop_
_entity_poly.entity_id
_entity_poly.type
_entity_poly.pdbx_seq_one_letter_code
_entity_poly.pdbx_strand_id
1 'polypeptide(L)'
;MGNRFHKFTEEQKCWLFIHNELSRREATRLFNLRFQTELIEQQIINFRKRHALLTGRTGRFAPGQSSPSLSGAKGPNRTSFKRGHTPANKALVGEERVRGGYIYVKTVDGRWKLKHRLQHGGQVVRFWDGDANNLSPENLIPVTRSEHLILNRTGYSHTPEPVRDAHIAVAKLKAKIIEVKKK
;
A
#
# COMPACT_ATOMS: atom_id res chain seq x y z
N MET A 1 17.95 -1.28 35.78
CA MET A 1 19.30 -1.12 35.20
C MET A 1 19.42 0.30 34.68
N GLY A 2 20.13 1.18 35.39
CA GLY A 2 20.18 2.61 35.07
C GLY A 2 20.75 2.85 33.67
N ASN A 3 20.05 3.66 32.88
CA ASN A 3 20.49 4.08 31.55
C ASN A 3 21.68 5.04 31.70
N ARG A 4 22.89 4.50 31.82
CA ARG A 4 24.12 5.27 32.00
C ARG A 4 24.53 5.85 30.65
N PHE A 5 24.01 7.02 30.33
CA PHE A 5 24.42 7.76 29.15
C PHE A 5 25.87 8.24 29.34
N HIS A 6 26.76 7.85 28.43
CA HIS A 6 28.12 8.39 28.39
C HIS A 6 28.07 9.87 28.02
N LYS A 7 28.60 10.72 28.90
CA LYS A 7 28.77 12.16 28.62
C LYS A 7 30.06 12.34 27.84
N PHE A 8 29.93 12.62 26.54
CA PHE A 8 31.08 12.85 25.67
C PHE A 8 31.73 14.21 25.98
N THR A 9 33.04 14.20 26.24
CA THR A 9 33.85 15.43 26.38
C THR A 9 34.07 16.08 25.02
N GLU A 10 34.49 17.35 24.98
CA GLU A 10 34.77 18.04 23.71
C GLU A 10 35.88 17.35 22.90
N GLU A 11 36.93 16.84 23.54
CA GLU A 11 37.98 16.05 22.86
C GLU A 11 37.41 14.77 22.21
N GLN A 12 36.54 14.05 22.94
CA GLN A 12 35.90 12.83 22.43
C GLN A 12 34.95 13.12 21.26
N LYS A 13 34.22 14.24 21.32
CA LYS A 13 33.38 14.70 20.22
C LYS A 13 34.25 14.99 18.99
N CYS A 14 35.29 15.82 19.13
CA CYS A 14 36.20 16.17 18.05
C CYS A 14 36.80 14.92 17.38
N TRP A 15 37.21 13.93 18.16
CA TRP A 15 37.72 12.68 17.63
C TRP A 15 36.66 11.95 16.76
N LEU A 16 35.41 11.89 17.21
CA LEU A 16 34.31 11.27 16.46
C LEU A 16 33.92 12.06 15.19
N PHE A 17 34.10 13.38 15.19
CA PHE A 17 33.92 14.23 14.01
C PHE A 17 35.01 13.97 12.97
N ILE A 18 36.28 13.89 13.39
CA ILE A 18 37.43 13.65 12.50
C ILE A 18 37.36 12.24 11.88
N HIS A 19 37.02 11.23 12.68
CA HIS A 19 37.01 9.84 12.24
C HIS A 19 35.61 9.36 11.80
N ASN A 20 34.83 10.22 11.15
CA ASN A 20 33.44 9.92 10.77
C ASN A 20 33.32 8.82 9.70
N GLU A 21 34.35 8.62 8.87
CA GLU A 21 34.38 7.64 7.76
C GLU A 21 34.60 6.20 8.23
N LEU A 22 35.13 6.01 9.45
CA LEU A 22 35.35 4.67 10.02
C LEU A 22 34.04 3.90 10.15
N SER A 23 34.07 2.59 9.89
CA SER A 23 32.93 1.73 10.16
C SER A 23 32.53 1.80 11.63
N ARG A 24 31.24 1.56 11.94
CA ARG A 24 30.71 1.65 13.31
C ARG A 24 31.51 0.80 14.29
N ARG A 25 31.84 -0.43 13.88
CA ARG A 25 32.63 -1.38 14.67
C ARG A 25 34.07 -0.91 14.90
N GLU A 26 34.73 -0.41 13.87
CA GLU A 26 36.11 0.09 13.98
C GLU A 26 36.18 1.38 14.81
N ALA A 27 35.23 2.29 14.60
CA ALA A 27 35.12 3.52 15.37
C ALA A 27 34.96 3.24 16.86
N THR A 28 34.09 2.30 17.24
CA THR A 28 33.92 1.90 18.65
C THR A 28 35.20 1.28 19.23
N ARG A 29 35.85 0.38 18.48
CA ARG A 29 37.09 -0.26 18.95
C ARG A 29 38.21 0.78 19.19
N LEU A 30 38.44 1.68 18.24
CA LEU A 30 39.49 2.70 18.34
C LEU A 30 39.14 3.77 19.37
N PHE A 31 37.88 4.14 19.51
CA PHE A 31 37.41 5.08 20.53
C PHE A 31 37.67 4.54 21.95
N ASN A 32 37.29 3.27 22.19
CA ASN A 32 37.49 2.61 23.47
C ASN A 32 38.99 2.50 23.81
N LEU A 33 39.83 2.16 22.82
CA LEU A 33 41.28 2.08 22.99
C LEU A 33 41.90 3.45 23.31
N ARG A 34 41.51 4.51 22.59
CA ARG A 34 42.11 5.86 22.71
C ARG A 34 41.73 6.59 23.98
N PHE A 35 40.49 6.39 24.46
CA PHE A 35 39.95 7.09 25.64
C PHE A 35 39.80 6.18 26.86
N GLN A 36 40.28 4.92 26.79
CA GLN A 36 40.15 3.92 27.84
C GLN A 36 38.70 3.79 28.34
N THR A 37 37.76 3.66 27.39
CA THR A 37 36.33 3.53 27.67
C THR A 37 35.81 2.16 27.26
N GLU A 38 34.65 1.77 27.80
CA GLU A 38 33.98 0.50 27.49
C GLU A 38 32.63 0.74 26.80
N LEU A 39 32.59 1.65 25.83
CA LEU A 39 31.34 1.96 25.14
C LEU A 39 30.93 0.83 24.20
N ILE A 40 29.63 0.55 24.19
CA ILE A 40 29.03 -0.37 23.21
C ILE A 40 28.80 0.34 21.87
N GLU A 41 28.78 -0.42 20.78
CA GLU A 41 28.61 0.13 19.42
C GLU A 41 27.38 1.03 19.30
N GLN A 42 26.28 0.66 19.97
CA GLN A 42 25.04 1.42 19.97
C GLN A 42 25.19 2.85 20.53
N GLN A 43 26.08 3.07 21.51
CA GLN A 43 26.30 4.41 22.08
C GLN A 43 26.99 5.33 21.08
N ILE A 44 27.98 4.81 20.34
CA ILE A 44 28.66 5.53 19.25
C ILE A 44 27.70 5.77 18.07
N ILE A 45 26.88 4.79 17.71
CA ILE A 45 25.84 4.94 16.69
C ILE A 45 24.86 6.06 17.07
N ASN A 46 24.38 6.07 18.32
CA ASN A 46 23.44 7.07 18.80
C ASN A 46 24.05 8.46 18.86
N PHE A 47 25.34 8.58 19.19
CA PHE A 47 26.08 9.85 19.07
C PHE A 47 26.11 10.33 17.62
N ARG A 48 26.57 9.47 16.70
CA ARG A 48 26.65 9.81 15.26
C ARG A 48 25.30 10.22 14.67
N LYS A 49 24.21 9.52 15.02
CA LYS A 49 22.84 9.86 14.60
C LYS A 49 22.39 11.24 15.09
N ARG A 50 22.64 11.57 16.36
CA ARG A 50 22.27 12.87 16.94
C ARG A 50 23.03 14.04 16.32
N HIS A 51 24.26 13.79 15.88
CA HIS A 51 25.12 14.80 15.24
C HIS A 51 25.14 14.71 13.70
N ALA A 52 24.21 13.96 13.10
CA ALA A 52 24.12 13.79 11.64
C ALA A 52 25.44 13.37 10.95
N LEU A 53 26.27 12.57 11.64
CA LEU A 53 27.55 12.09 11.12
C LEU A 53 27.35 10.90 10.18
N LEU A 54 27.41 11.20 8.88
CA LEU A 54 27.36 10.20 7.82
C LEU A 54 28.74 9.57 7.60
N THR A 55 28.75 8.27 7.35
CA THR A 55 29.99 7.45 7.22
C THR A 55 30.55 7.44 5.80
N GLY A 56 30.08 8.34 4.92
CA GLY A 56 30.41 8.35 3.48
C GLY A 56 29.84 7.18 2.65
N ARG A 57 29.20 6.19 3.29
CA ARG A 57 28.62 5.01 2.62
C ARG A 57 27.26 5.37 2.01
N THR A 58 27.11 5.17 0.71
CA THR A 58 25.89 5.48 -0.06
C THR A 58 24.79 4.42 0.04
N GLY A 59 25.10 3.24 0.60
CA GLY A 59 24.19 2.09 0.64
C GLY A 59 24.01 1.39 -0.71
N ARG A 60 24.77 1.79 -1.74
CA ARG A 60 24.76 1.17 -3.07
C ARG A 60 25.94 0.21 -3.23
N PHE A 61 25.73 -0.87 -3.98
CA PHE A 61 26.84 -1.72 -4.42
C PHE A 61 27.71 -0.95 -5.42
N ALA A 62 29.02 -1.17 -5.36
CA ALA A 62 29.93 -0.57 -6.32
C ALA A 62 29.72 -1.18 -7.72
N PRO A 63 29.90 -0.42 -8.81
CA PRO A 63 29.88 -0.98 -10.16
C PRO A 63 30.86 -2.15 -10.28
N GLY A 64 30.42 -3.29 -10.82
CA GLY A 64 31.24 -4.49 -10.95
C GLY A 64 31.35 -5.36 -9.69
N GLN A 65 30.73 -4.95 -8.57
CA GLN A 65 30.67 -5.79 -7.37
C GLN A 65 29.76 -6.99 -7.60
N SER A 66 30.32 -8.20 -7.54
CA SER A 66 29.55 -9.45 -7.61
C SER A 66 28.47 -9.47 -6.55
N SER A 67 27.24 -9.81 -6.97
CA SER A 67 26.16 -10.02 -6.02
C SER A 67 26.53 -11.19 -5.09
N PRO A 68 26.16 -11.15 -3.79
CA PRO A 68 26.42 -12.26 -2.90
C PRO A 68 25.91 -13.59 -3.50
N SER A 69 26.61 -14.71 -3.26
CA SER A 69 26.35 -16.03 -3.86
C SER A 69 24.95 -16.64 -3.57
N LEU A 70 24.14 -15.93 -2.79
CA LEU A 70 22.75 -16.26 -2.46
C LEU A 70 21.72 -15.31 -3.08
N SER A 71 22.15 -14.39 -3.94
CA SER A 71 21.25 -13.50 -4.68
C SER A 71 20.53 -14.26 -5.80
N GLY A 72 19.22 -14.04 -5.91
CA GLY A 72 18.37 -14.66 -6.93
C GLY A 72 17.48 -15.80 -6.43
N ALA A 73 16.46 -16.16 -7.22
CA ALA A 73 15.55 -17.25 -6.91
C ALA A 73 16.27 -18.60 -7.12
N LYS A 74 16.60 -19.29 -6.03
CA LYS A 74 17.23 -20.62 -6.05
C LYS A 74 16.20 -21.70 -6.35
N GLY A 75 15.69 -21.71 -7.59
CA GLY A 75 14.73 -22.72 -8.07
C GLY A 75 13.48 -22.88 -7.20
N PRO A 76 12.66 -23.91 -7.47
CA PRO A 76 11.53 -24.26 -6.63
C PRO A 76 12.02 -24.74 -5.25
N ASN A 77 11.54 -24.12 -4.18
CA ASN A 77 11.83 -24.48 -2.80
C ASN A 77 10.63 -25.20 -2.14
N ARG A 78 10.76 -25.58 -0.86
CA ARG A 78 9.69 -26.27 -0.11
C ARG A 78 8.33 -25.54 -0.12
N THR A 79 8.33 -24.21 -0.23
CA THR A 79 7.11 -23.38 -0.26
C THR A 79 6.65 -23.04 -1.67
N SER A 80 7.33 -23.54 -2.71
CA SER A 80 6.93 -23.34 -4.10
C SER A 80 5.77 -24.25 -4.48
N PHE A 81 4.85 -23.74 -5.29
CA PHE A 81 3.76 -24.56 -5.83
C PHE A 81 4.33 -25.68 -6.71
N LYS A 82 3.95 -26.93 -6.42
CA LYS A 82 4.32 -28.07 -7.26
C LYS A 82 3.57 -28.01 -8.60
N ARG A 83 4.20 -28.48 -9.68
CA ARG A 83 3.54 -28.59 -10.98
C ARG A 83 2.28 -29.45 -10.85
N GLY A 84 1.16 -28.97 -11.39
CA GLY A 84 -0.15 -29.65 -11.30
C GLY A 84 -0.92 -29.39 -10.00
N HIS A 85 -0.34 -28.68 -9.02
CA HIS A 85 -1.06 -28.33 -7.79
C HIS A 85 -2.15 -27.30 -8.08
N THR A 86 -3.40 -27.72 -7.98
CA THR A 86 -4.56 -26.81 -8.05
C THR A 86 -4.81 -26.21 -6.66
N PRO A 87 -4.83 -24.88 -6.51
CA PRO A 87 -5.17 -24.26 -5.22
C PRO A 87 -6.59 -24.63 -4.80
N ALA A 88 -6.82 -24.84 -3.50
CA ALA A 88 -8.15 -25.12 -2.95
C ALA A 88 -9.18 -24.04 -3.31
N ASN A 89 -8.74 -22.79 -3.45
CA ASN A 89 -9.60 -21.64 -3.76
C ASN A 89 -9.79 -21.41 -5.27
N LYS A 90 -9.51 -22.41 -6.12
CA LYS A 90 -9.69 -22.29 -7.57
C LYS A 90 -11.18 -22.34 -7.89
N ALA A 91 -11.76 -21.17 -8.14
CA ALA A 91 -13.12 -21.05 -8.62
C ALA A 91 -13.24 -21.34 -10.13
N LEU A 92 -14.35 -21.96 -10.51
CA LEU A 92 -14.72 -22.22 -11.91
C LEU A 92 -15.29 -20.96 -12.57
N VAL A 93 -15.17 -20.86 -13.90
CA VAL A 93 -15.82 -19.77 -14.65
C VAL A 93 -17.33 -19.89 -14.50
N GLY A 94 -18.01 -18.77 -14.23
CA GLY A 94 -19.44 -18.71 -13.94
C GLY A 94 -19.78 -18.83 -12.46
N GLU A 95 -18.86 -19.28 -11.61
CA GLU A 95 -19.08 -19.39 -10.17
C GLU A 95 -19.38 -18.00 -9.57
N GLU A 96 -20.31 -17.98 -8.61
CA GLU A 96 -20.75 -16.77 -7.93
C GLU A 96 -20.25 -16.73 -6.48
N ARG A 97 -19.93 -15.53 -6.00
CA ARG A 97 -19.63 -15.31 -4.58
C ARG A 97 -20.13 -13.95 -4.11
N VAL A 98 -20.51 -13.88 -2.85
CA VAL A 98 -20.86 -12.62 -2.19
C VAL A 98 -19.64 -12.07 -1.47
N ARG A 99 -19.29 -10.80 -1.71
CA ARG A 99 -18.22 -10.11 -0.99
C ARG A 99 -18.56 -8.63 -0.79
N GLY A 100 -18.62 -8.19 0.46
CA GLY A 100 -18.91 -6.79 0.80
C GLY A 100 -20.30 -6.34 0.31
N GLY A 101 -21.30 -7.22 0.42
CA GLY A 101 -22.68 -6.96 0.01
C GLY A 101 -22.97 -7.18 -1.48
N TYR A 102 -21.97 -7.32 -2.34
CA TYR A 102 -22.18 -7.50 -3.79
C TYR A 102 -21.92 -8.93 -4.26
N ILE A 103 -22.67 -9.34 -5.28
CA ILE A 103 -22.46 -10.60 -6.01
C ILE A 103 -21.38 -10.41 -7.08
N TYR A 104 -20.38 -11.28 -7.07
CA TYR A 104 -19.31 -11.37 -8.06
C TYR A 104 -19.44 -12.67 -8.85
N VAL A 105 -19.14 -12.62 -10.14
CA VAL A 105 -19.06 -13.77 -11.04
C VAL A 105 -17.61 -13.95 -11.49
N LYS A 106 -17.12 -15.19 -11.49
CA LYS A 106 -15.82 -15.55 -12.06
C LYS A 106 -15.91 -15.54 -13.58
N THR A 107 -15.19 -14.64 -14.25
CA THR A 107 -15.22 -14.54 -15.72
C THR A 107 -14.15 -15.42 -16.38
N VAL A 108 -14.30 -15.64 -17.70
CA VAL A 108 -13.33 -16.37 -18.54
C VAL A 108 -11.90 -15.85 -18.40
N ASP A 109 -11.72 -14.54 -18.18
CA ASP A 109 -10.41 -13.91 -17.92
C ASP A 109 -9.75 -14.33 -16.58
N GLY A 110 -10.38 -15.25 -15.83
CA GLY A 110 -9.94 -15.69 -14.50
C GLY A 110 -10.13 -14.64 -13.40
N ARG A 111 -10.76 -13.50 -13.70
CA ARG A 111 -11.02 -12.41 -12.75
C ARG A 111 -12.43 -12.49 -12.17
N TRP A 112 -12.60 -12.00 -10.95
CA TRP A 112 -13.92 -11.81 -10.36
C TRP A 112 -14.44 -10.44 -10.76
N LYS A 113 -15.62 -10.38 -11.40
CA LYS A 113 -16.28 -9.12 -11.80
C LYS A 113 -17.65 -9.01 -11.13
N LEU A 114 -18.11 -7.79 -10.87
CA LEU A 114 -19.41 -7.53 -10.26
C LEU A 114 -20.55 -7.90 -11.20
N LYS A 115 -21.51 -8.72 -10.73
CA LYS A 115 -22.60 -9.26 -11.56
C LYS A 115 -23.47 -8.15 -12.19
N HIS A 116 -23.88 -7.16 -11.39
CA HIS A 116 -24.66 -6.01 -11.86
C HIS A 116 -23.95 -5.20 -12.97
N ARG A 117 -22.60 -5.12 -12.94
CA ARG A 117 -21.87 -4.41 -14.00
C ARG A 117 -21.78 -5.23 -15.28
N LEU A 118 -21.70 -6.55 -15.17
CA LEU A 118 -21.67 -7.43 -16.34
C LEU A 118 -22.98 -7.32 -17.15
N GLN A 119 -24.12 -7.15 -16.48
CA GLN A 119 -25.42 -6.96 -17.14
C GLN A 119 -25.49 -5.67 -17.96
N HIS A 120 -24.74 -4.63 -17.59
CA HIS A 120 -24.70 -3.34 -18.30
C HIS A 120 -23.34 -3.05 -18.96
N GLY A 121 -22.69 -4.09 -19.53
CA GLY A 121 -21.49 -3.89 -20.34
C GLY A 121 -20.29 -3.28 -19.61
N GLY A 122 -20.21 -3.43 -18.29
CA GLY A 122 -19.12 -2.91 -17.46
C GLY A 122 -19.27 -1.44 -17.02
N GLN A 123 -20.41 -0.81 -17.31
CA GLN A 123 -20.72 0.54 -16.85
C GLN A 123 -20.82 0.61 -15.32
N VAL A 124 -20.74 1.83 -14.78
CA VAL A 124 -21.04 2.05 -13.36
C VAL A 124 -22.55 1.99 -13.21
N VAL A 125 -23.02 1.13 -12.32
CA VAL A 125 -24.45 0.89 -12.09
C VAL A 125 -24.74 1.08 -10.61
N ARG A 126 -25.91 1.64 -10.33
CA ARG A 126 -26.47 1.82 -8.98
C ARG A 126 -27.73 1.00 -8.83
N PHE A 127 -27.98 0.55 -7.61
CA PHE A 127 -29.21 -0.11 -7.22
C PHE A 127 -30.19 0.99 -6.79
N TRP A 128 -31.37 1.04 -7.40
CA TRP A 128 -32.38 2.03 -7.11
C TRP A 128 -32.94 1.88 -5.70
N ASP A 129 -33.21 0.65 -5.27
CA ASP A 129 -33.63 0.29 -3.90
C ASP A 129 -32.48 0.32 -2.89
N GLY A 130 -31.23 0.26 -3.36
CA GLY A 130 -30.03 0.20 -2.52
C GLY A 130 -29.70 -1.21 -2.03
N ASP A 131 -30.47 -2.23 -2.41
CA ASP A 131 -30.17 -3.63 -2.15
C ASP A 131 -29.26 -4.19 -3.24
N ALA A 132 -28.03 -4.52 -2.85
CA ALA A 132 -27.00 -5.04 -3.75
C ALA A 132 -27.28 -6.49 -4.25
N ASN A 133 -28.33 -7.15 -3.74
CA ASN A 133 -28.79 -8.46 -4.19
C ASN A 133 -29.91 -8.38 -5.24
N ASN A 134 -30.63 -7.25 -5.34
CA ASN A 134 -31.68 -7.08 -6.33
C ASN A 134 -31.09 -6.72 -7.71
N LEU A 135 -30.79 -7.75 -8.49
CA LEU A 135 -30.21 -7.68 -9.84
C LEU A 135 -31.26 -7.57 -10.95
N SER A 136 -32.48 -7.17 -10.62
CA SER A 136 -33.53 -6.92 -11.62
C SER A 136 -33.11 -5.76 -12.53
N PRO A 137 -33.21 -5.87 -13.87
CA PRO A 137 -32.76 -4.81 -14.78
C PRO A 137 -33.39 -3.45 -14.50
N GLU A 138 -34.64 -3.43 -14.00
CA GLU A 138 -35.37 -2.22 -13.62
C GLU A 138 -34.79 -1.53 -12.38
N ASN A 139 -34.19 -2.30 -11.46
CA ASN A 139 -33.54 -1.78 -10.26
C ASN A 139 -32.13 -1.25 -10.54
N LEU A 140 -31.56 -1.57 -11.71
CA LEU A 140 -30.18 -1.24 -12.06
C LEU A 140 -30.13 0.02 -12.93
N ILE A 141 -29.65 1.10 -12.33
CA ILE A 141 -29.55 2.41 -12.97
C ILE A 141 -28.10 2.62 -13.43
N PRO A 142 -27.83 2.62 -14.74
CA PRO A 142 -26.53 2.99 -15.26
C PRO A 142 -26.30 4.49 -15.03
N VAL A 143 -25.12 4.83 -14.51
CA VAL A 143 -24.72 6.21 -14.22
C VAL A 143 -23.30 6.45 -14.71
N THR A 144 -22.98 7.69 -15.05
CA THR A 144 -21.60 8.07 -15.36
C THR A 144 -20.74 8.12 -14.09
N ARG A 145 -19.41 8.11 -14.23
CA ARG A 145 -18.51 8.26 -13.07
C ARG A 145 -18.70 9.59 -12.34
N SER A 146 -19.00 10.66 -13.09
CA SER A 146 -19.28 11.99 -12.54
C SER A 146 -20.58 12.00 -11.75
N GLU A 147 -21.66 11.42 -12.28
CA GLU A 147 -22.93 11.24 -11.56
C GLU A 147 -22.75 10.41 -10.29
N HIS A 148 -22.06 9.27 -10.40
CA HIS A 148 -21.79 8.38 -9.27
C HIS A 148 -21.01 9.09 -8.15
N LEU A 149 -20.04 9.93 -8.51
CA LEU A 149 -19.29 10.75 -7.55
C LEU A 149 -20.22 11.73 -6.82
N ILE A 150 -21.09 12.42 -7.55
CA ILE A 150 -22.03 13.39 -6.95
C ILE A 150 -23.00 12.67 -6.02
N LEU A 151 -23.59 11.56 -6.46
CA LEU A 151 -24.51 10.73 -5.66
C LEU A 151 -23.86 10.21 -4.37
N ASN A 152 -22.56 9.89 -4.40
CA ASN A 152 -21.83 9.51 -3.19
C ASN A 152 -21.65 10.69 -2.23
N ARG A 153 -21.29 11.86 -2.76
CA ARG A 153 -21.08 13.08 -1.94
C ARG A 153 -22.37 13.58 -1.31
N THR A 154 -23.49 13.43 -2.00
CA THR A 154 -24.81 13.85 -1.51
C THR A 154 -25.53 12.77 -0.69
N GLY A 155 -24.89 11.62 -0.45
CA GLY A 155 -25.40 10.60 0.46
C GLY A 155 -26.60 9.80 -0.05
N TYR A 156 -26.66 9.50 -1.35
CA TYR A 156 -27.79 8.77 -1.96
C TYR A 156 -28.20 7.49 -1.21
N SER A 157 -27.25 6.75 -0.62
CA SER A 157 -27.54 5.54 0.15
C SER A 157 -28.49 5.74 1.35
N HIS A 158 -28.60 6.97 1.86
CA HIS A 158 -29.48 7.33 2.98
C HIS A 158 -30.74 8.08 2.51
N THR A 159 -30.97 8.15 1.20
CA THR A 159 -32.11 8.89 0.64
C THR A 159 -33.39 8.06 0.75
N PRO A 160 -34.48 8.63 1.29
CA PRO A 160 -35.78 7.96 1.33
C PRO A 160 -36.27 7.61 -0.08
N GLU A 161 -36.89 6.43 -0.23
CA GLU A 161 -37.41 5.91 -1.50
C GLU A 161 -38.19 6.95 -2.34
N PRO A 162 -39.14 7.73 -1.79
CA PRO A 162 -39.98 8.63 -2.58
C PRO A 162 -39.21 9.75 -3.30
N VAL A 163 -37.99 10.07 -2.85
CA VAL A 163 -37.19 11.17 -3.39
C VAL A 163 -35.94 10.69 -4.14
N ARG A 164 -35.74 9.38 -4.31
CA ARG A 164 -34.55 8.82 -4.96
C ARG A 164 -34.44 9.21 -6.42
N ASP A 165 -35.55 9.19 -7.16
CA ASP A 165 -35.55 9.58 -8.58
C ASP A 165 -35.18 11.05 -8.75
N ALA A 166 -35.75 11.92 -7.91
CA ALA A 166 -35.39 13.33 -7.88
C ALA A 166 -33.90 13.52 -7.54
N HIS A 167 -33.37 12.76 -6.58
CA HIS A 167 -31.95 12.81 -6.22
C HIS A 167 -31.04 12.41 -7.40
N ILE A 168 -31.38 11.34 -8.12
CA ILE A 168 -30.66 10.92 -9.34
C ILE A 168 -30.72 12.01 -10.41
N ALA A 169 -31.90 12.59 -10.65
CA ALA A 169 -32.08 13.66 -11.62
C ALA A 169 -31.22 14.89 -11.28
N VAL A 170 -31.21 15.32 -10.01
CA VAL A 170 -30.36 16.41 -9.52
C VAL A 170 -28.88 16.09 -9.71
N ALA A 171 -28.46 14.86 -9.45
CA ALA A 171 -27.07 14.46 -9.65
C ALA A 171 -26.64 14.48 -11.12
N LYS A 172 -27.51 14.02 -12.03
CA LYS A 172 -27.30 14.11 -13.49
C LYS A 172 -27.19 15.56 -13.95
N LEU A 173 -28.08 16.43 -13.48
CA LEU A 173 -28.04 17.87 -13.78
C LEU A 173 -26.73 18.50 -13.31
N LYS A 174 -26.33 18.25 -12.05
CA LYS A 174 -25.06 18.77 -11.50
C LYS A 174 -23.84 18.26 -12.26
N ALA A 175 -23.83 16.97 -12.65
CA ALA A 175 -22.76 16.40 -13.46
C ALA A 175 -22.64 17.12 -14.81
N LYS A 176 -23.77 17.38 -15.46
CA LYS A 176 -23.80 18.07 -16.76
C LYS A 176 -23.34 19.51 -16.67
N ILE A 177 -23.72 20.25 -15.61
CA ILE A 177 -23.24 21.61 -15.36
C ILE A 177 -21.71 21.64 -15.22
N ILE A 178 -21.13 20.69 -14.47
CA ILE A 178 -19.68 20.60 -14.30
C ILE A 178 -18.97 20.29 -15.63
N GLU A 179 -19.54 19.40 -16.44
CA GLU A 179 -19.01 19.06 -17.76
C GLU A 179 -18.97 20.28 -18.69
N VAL A 180 -20.04 21.09 -18.72
CA VAL A 180 -20.14 22.30 -19.54
C VAL A 180 -19.15 23.36 -19.07
N LYS A 181 -19.02 23.60 -17.75
CA LYS A 181 -18.08 24.59 -17.19
C LYS A 181 -16.60 24.28 -17.43
N LYS A 182 -16.28 23.03 -17.75
CA LYS A 182 -14.89 22.58 -17.99
C LYS A 182 -14.46 22.76 -19.45
N LYS A 183 -15.41 22.93 -20.36
CA LYS A 183 -15.16 23.32 -21.75
C LYS A 183 -15.03 24.83 -21.83
#